data_AF-A0A7W0T5Z1-F1
#
_entry.id   AF-A0A7W0T5Z1-F1
#
_cell.length_a   1.000
_cell.length_b   1.000
_cell.length_c   1.000
_cell.angle_alpha   90.00
_cell.angle_beta   90.00
_cell.angle_gamma   90.00
#
_symmetry.space_group_name_H-M   'P 1'
#
loop_
_entity.id
_entity.type
_entity.pdbx_description
1 polymer ?
#
loop_
_entity_poly.entity_id
_entity_poly.type
_entity_poly.pdbx_seq_one_letter_code
_entity_poly.pdbx_strand_id
1 'polypeptide(L)'
;MTVATATVDLDVIRVASVPSDHVYVRHLAPPTGMGGVVRLQDPTPAGVPPAGAPWYPPSILDTGWVSRHASTFDVAHLHFGFDAKSPHELEGFVAELRHHHKPFV
;
A
#
# COMPACT_ATOMS: atom_id res chain seq x y z
N MET A 1 -24.48 -1.02 -19.79
CA MET A 1 -23.39 -1.60 -18.98
C MET A 1 -23.55 -1.05 -17.57
N THR A 2 -24.12 -1.85 -16.67
CA THR A 2 -24.33 -1.46 -15.27
C THR A 2 -23.06 -1.80 -14.51
N VAL A 3 -22.33 -0.78 -14.05
CA VAL A 3 -21.21 -0.98 -13.14
C VAL A 3 -21.80 -1.38 -11.79
N ALA A 4 -21.51 -2.60 -11.35
CA ALA A 4 -21.88 -3.05 -10.02
C ALA A 4 -21.09 -2.23 -8.99
N THR A 5 -21.80 -1.44 -8.19
CA THR A 5 -21.25 -0.81 -6.98
C THR A 5 -20.92 -1.92 -5.99
N ALA A 6 -19.63 -2.21 -5.83
CA ALA A 6 -19.16 -3.05 -4.74
C ALA A 6 -19.55 -2.38 -3.41
N THR A 7 -20.28 -3.10 -2.56
CA THR A 7 -20.56 -2.67 -1.20
C THR A 7 -19.25 -2.71 -0.42
N VAL A 8 -18.60 -1.57 -0.27
CA VAL A 8 -17.46 -1.42 0.63
C VAL A 8 -18.04 -1.39 2.04
N ASP A 9 -17.51 -2.23 2.93
CA ASP A 9 -17.83 -2.16 4.35
C ASP A 9 -17.25 -0.84 4.88
N LEU A 10 -18.10 0.20 4.98
CA LEU A 10 -17.67 1.59 5.19
C LEU A 10 -17.03 1.84 6.56
N ASP A 11 -17.05 0.85 7.46
CA ASP A 11 -16.56 0.98 8.83
C ASP A 11 -15.04 0.83 8.93
N VAL A 12 -14.35 0.25 7.93
CA VAL A 12 -12.89 0.05 7.96
C VAL A 12 -12.22 0.27 6.60
N ILE A 13 -11.30 1.24 6.53
CA ILE A 13 -10.43 1.53 5.40
C ILE A 13 -9.08 0.81 5.59
N ARG A 14 -8.72 -0.06 4.65
CA ARG A 14 -7.43 -0.75 4.63
C ARG A 14 -6.41 0.05 3.83
N VAL A 15 -5.33 0.48 4.48
CA VAL A 15 -4.32 1.35 3.87
C VAL A 15 -3.03 0.58 3.68
N ALA A 16 -2.57 0.48 2.44
CA ALA A 16 -1.23 0.04 2.10
C ALA A 16 -0.28 1.24 2.19
N SER A 17 0.36 1.43 3.36
CA SER A 17 1.33 2.51 3.58
C SER A 17 2.74 2.06 3.19
N VAL A 18 3.51 2.97 2.58
CA VAL A 18 4.86 2.69 2.10
C VAL A 18 5.89 3.61 2.78
N PRO A 19 6.74 3.09 3.68
CA PRO A 19 6.60 1.81 4.38
C PRO A 19 5.60 1.90 5.54
N SER A 20 4.92 0.80 5.84
CA SER A 20 3.97 0.69 6.95
C SER A 20 4.65 0.91 8.31
N ASP A 21 5.92 0.51 8.41
CA ASP A 21 6.64 0.44 9.68
C ASP A 21 7.37 1.75 10.05
N HIS A 22 7.30 2.77 9.20
CA HIS A 22 7.92 4.07 9.48
C HIS A 22 7.31 4.68 10.76
N VAL A 23 8.16 5.29 11.61
CA VAL A 23 7.71 5.88 12.90
C VAL A 23 6.59 6.89 12.68
N TYR A 24 6.66 7.72 11.64
CA TYR A 24 5.57 8.64 11.28
C TYR A 24 4.27 7.88 10.97
N VAL A 25 4.33 6.87 10.10
CA VAL A 25 3.17 6.10 9.64
C VAL A 25 2.49 5.35 10.79
N ARG A 26 3.26 4.76 11.70
CA ARG A 26 2.75 4.08 12.91
C ARG A 26 1.93 5.00 13.82
N HIS A 27 2.26 6.30 13.85
CA HIS A 27 1.62 7.29 14.72
C HIS A 27 0.53 8.13 14.02
N LEU A 28 0.12 7.77 12.81
CA LEU A 28 -1.00 8.42 12.13
C LEU A 28 -2.38 7.99 12.68
N ALA A 29 -2.45 7.09 13.66
CA ALA A 29 -3.71 6.70 14.31
C ALA A 29 -4.04 7.64 15.47
N PRO A 30 -5.33 7.87 15.78
CA PRO A 30 -5.74 8.57 16.99
C PRO A 30 -5.20 7.85 18.25
N PRO A 31 -4.74 8.58 19.27
CA PRO A 31 -4.24 7.96 20.51
C PRO A 31 -5.29 7.13 21.28
N THR A 32 -6.59 7.36 21.03
CA THR A 32 -7.71 6.82 21.82
C THR A 32 -8.54 5.74 21.11
N GLY A 33 -8.13 5.22 19.94
CA GLY A 33 -8.83 4.10 19.29
C GLY A 33 -8.52 3.87 17.81
N MET A 34 -9.10 2.82 17.23
CA MET A 34 -9.03 2.53 15.79
C MET A 34 -10.12 3.31 15.06
N GLY A 35 -9.76 4.48 14.51
CA GLY A 35 -10.67 5.37 13.78
C GLY A 35 -11.08 4.87 12.39
N GLY A 36 -11.51 3.61 12.29
CA GLY A 36 -11.93 2.99 11.03
C GLY A 36 -10.80 2.83 10.00
N VAL A 37 -9.54 2.79 10.44
CA VAL A 37 -8.37 2.63 9.56
C VAL A 37 -7.50 1.48 10.02
N VAL A 38 -7.21 0.55 9.12
CA VAL A 38 -6.26 -0.55 9.33
C VAL A 38 -5.09 -0.37 8.37
N ARG A 39 -3.88 -0.23 8.91
CA ARG A 39 -2.65 -0.17 8.11
C ARG A 39 -2.11 -1.58 7.92
N LEU A 40 -1.95 -1.97 6.66
CA LEU A 40 -1.41 -3.28 6.30
C LEU A 40 0.09 -3.31 6.59
N GLN A 41 0.59 -4.48 6.98
CA GLN A 41 2.03 -4.72 7.14
C GLN A 41 2.72 -4.72 5.78
N ASP A 42 3.98 -4.28 5.76
CA ASP A 42 4.81 -4.36 4.55
C ASP A 42 4.99 -5.83 4.14
N PRO A 43 4.83 -6.17 2.85
CA PRO A 43 5.08 -7.52 2.36
C PRO A 43 6.56 -7.87 2.51
N THR A 44 6.85 -9.09 2.93
CA THR A 44 8.21 -9.64 2.84
C THR A 44 8.56 -9.85 1.36
N PRO A 45 9.67 -9.27 0.86
CA PRO A 45 10.09 -9.49 -0.52
C PRO A 45 10.35 -10.98 -0.78
N ALA A 46 9.91 -11.46 -1.96
CA ALA A 46 10.09 -12.86 -2.33
C ALA A 46 11.60 -13.21 -2.48
N GLY A 47 12.02 -14.36 -1.95
CA GLY A 47 13.39 -14.86 -2.10
C GLY A 47 14.41 -14.27 -1.13
N VAL A 48 13.97 -13.49 -0.14
CA VAL A 48 14.86 -12.90 0.87
C VAL A 48 14.76 -13.70 2.18
N PRO A 49 15.85 -14.30 2.68
CA PRO A 49 15.85 -14.93 4.00
C PRO A 49 15.57 -13.90 5.09
N PRO A 50 14.73 -14.21 6.09
CA PRO A 50 14.48 -13.31 7.21
C PRO A 50 15.67 -13.31 8.16
N ALA A 51 16.75 -12.60 7.80
CA ALA A 51 17.78 -12.09 8.71
C ALA A 51 18.90 -11.39 7.93
N GLY A 52 19.09 -10.08 8.17
CA GLY A 52 20.40 -9.45 8.01
C GLY A 52 20.48 -8.18 7.17
N ALA A 53 19.53 -7.89 6.27
CA ALA A 53 19.52 -6.59 5.59
C ALA A 53 18.56 -5.62 6.31
N PRO A 54 19.00 -4.41 6.67
CA PRO A 54 18.20 -3.46 7.43
C PRO A 54 17.05 -2.84 6.62
N TRP A 55 17.04 -2.99 5.29
CA TRP A 55 16.06 -2.37 4.42
C TRP A 55 16.00 -3.02 3.03
N TYR A 56 14.80 -3.06 2.44
CA TYR A 56 14.54 -3.52 1.07
C TYR A 56 13.64 -2.52 0.33
N PRO A 57 13.75 -2.42 -1.01
CA PRO A 57 12.80 -1.64 -1.82
C PRO A 57 11.36 -2.09 -1.55
N PRO A 58 10.41 -1.17 -1.31
CA PRO A 58 9.06 -1.56 -0.94
C PRO A 58 8.35 -2.28 -2.09
N SER A 59 8.01 -3.56 -1.91
CA SER A 59 7.34 -4.36 -2.96
C SER A 59 5.92 -3.87 -3.26
N ILE A 60 5.32 -3.06 -2.38
CA ILE A 60 4.03 -2.40 -2.64
C ILE A 60 4.12 -1.49 -3.88
N LEU A 61 5.29 -0.92 -4.18
CA LEU A 61 5.52 -0.07 -5.35
C LEU A 61 5.67 -0.87 -6.66
N ASP A 62 5.62 -2.20 -6.62
CA ASP A 62 5.65 -3.03 -7.81
C ASP A 62 4.26 -3.16 -8.43
N THR A 63 4.14 -2.94 -9.75
CA THR A 63 2.89 -3.11 -10.49
C THR A 63 2.25 -4.48 -10.26
N GLY A 64 3.06 -5.54 -10.32
CA GLY A 64 2.57 -6.90 -10.07
C GLY A 64 2.07 -7.12 -8.64
N TRP A 65 2.57 -6.38 -7.65
CA TRP A 65 2.01 -6.44 -6.30
C TRP A 65 0.62 -5.80 -6.26
N VAL A 66 0.47 -4.61 -6.88
CA VAL A 66 -0.83 -3.92 -6.98
C VAL A 66 -1.88 -4.81 -7.65
N SER A 67 -1.57 -5.40 -8.81
CA SER A 67 -2.53 -6.25 -9.52
C SER A 67 -3.00 -7.44 -8.67
N ARG A 68 -2.10 -8.06 -7.91
CA ARG A 68 -2.42 -9.21 -7.04
C ARG A 68 -3.22 -8.84 -5.80
N HIS A 69 -3.04 -7.62 -5.30
CA HIS A 69 -3.60 -7.16 -4.02
C HIS A 69 -4.69 -6.11 -4.17
N ALA A 70 -5.13 -5.83 -5.39
CA ALA A 70 -6.16 -4.81 -5.65
C ALA A 70 -7.46 -5.04 -4.87
N SER A 71 -7.82 -6.26 -4.47
CA SER A 71 -8.98 -6.52 -3.62
C SER A 71 -8.71 -6.42 -2.11
N THR A 72 -7.43 -6.37 -1.70
CA THR A 72 -7.01 -6.51 -0.29
C THR A 72 -6.67 -5.19 0.40
N PHE A 73 -6.59 -4.08 -0.35
CA PHE A 73 -6.42 -2.73 0.19
C PHE A 73 -7.36 -1.73 -0.48
N ASP A 74 -7.66 -0.63 0.20
CA ASP A 74 -8.59 0.39 -0.27
C ASP A 74 -7.86 1.66 -0.72
N VAL A 75 -6.75 2.02 -0.06
CA VAL A 75 -5.94 3.20 -0.39
C VAL A 75 -4.45 2.86 -0.35
N ALA A 76 -3.67 3.37 -1.30
CA ALA A 76 -2.21 3.37 -1.24
C ALA A 76 -1.73 4.72 -0.69
N HIS A 77 -0.84 4.69 0.31
CA HIS A 77 -0.26 5.88 0.94
C HIS A 77 1.26 5.83 0.85
N LEU A 78 1.89 6.78 0.16
CA LEU A 78 3.34 6.82 -0.02
C LEU A 78 3.98 7.87 0.88
N HIS A 79 4.84 7.41 1.79
CA HIS A 79 5.62 8.28 2.67
C HIS A 79 7.10 8.34 2.29
N PHE A 80 7.75 7.19 2.09
CA PHE A 80 9.20 7.09 1.85
C PHE A 80 9.55 5.81 1.07
N GLY A 81 10.78 5.70 0.54
CA GLY A 81 11.29 4.48 -0.09
C GLY A 81 11.04 4.35 -1.60
N PHE A 82 10.43 5.37 -2.20
CA PHE A 82 10.27 5.46 -3.66
C PHE A 82 11.56 5.86 -4.39
N ASP A 83 12.57 6.34 -3.67
CA ASP A 83 13.88 6.70 -4.18
C ASP A 83 14.69 5.51 -4.72
N ALA A 84 14.30 4.28 -4.36
CA ALA A 84 14.79 3.04 -4.98
C ALA A 84 14.10 2.68 -6.30
N LYS A 85 13.09 3.43 -6.74
CA LYS A 85 12.37 3.21 -7.99
C LYS A 85 12.74 4.26 -9.02
N SER A 86 12.87 3.84 -10.27
CA SER A 86 12.97 4.75 -11.40
C SER A 86 11.63 5.48 -11.63
N PRO A 87 11.65 6.65 -12.28
CA PRO A 87 10.42 7.35 -12.67
C PRO A 87 9.47 6.46 -13.49
N HIS A 88 10.00 5.64 -14.40
CA HIS A 88 9.20 4.73 -15.22
C HIS A 88 8.49 3.65 -14.38
N GLU A 89 9.15 3.10 -13.36
CA GLU A 89 8.50 2.16 -12.43
C GLU A 89 7.39 2.84 -11.63
N LEU A 90 7.59 4.07 -11.18
CA LEU A 90 6.58 4.84 -10.45
C LEU A 90 5.39 5.23 -11.34
N GLU A 91 5.63 5.56 -12.61
CA GLU A 91 4.56 5.76 -13.61
C GLU A 91 3.73 4.49 -13.78
N GLY A 92 4.39 3.33 -13.90
CA GLY A 92 3.74 2.04 -13.97
C GLY A 92 2.89 1.75 -12.74
N PHE A 93 3.43 1.99 -11.55
CA PHE A 93 2.71 1.84 -10.29
C PHE A 93 1.45 2.70 -10.22
N VAL A 94 1.55 4.00 -10.54
CA VAL A 94 0.40 4.91 -10.55
C VAL A 94 -0.63 4.51 -11.62
N ALA A 95 -0.18 4.07 -12.80
CA ALA A 95 -1.07 3.58 -13.84
C ALA A 95 -1.86 2.33 -13.39
N GLU A 96 -1.20 1.40 -12.70
CA GLU A 96 -1.83 0.19 -12.18
C GLU A 96 -2.83 0.52 -11.06
N LEU A 97 -2.50 1.43 -10.13
CA LEU A 97 -3.47 1.91 -9.13
C LEU A 97 -4.71 2.53 -9.78
N ARG A 98 -4.52 3.37 -10.82
CA ARG A 98 -5.63 3.96 -11.58
C ARG A 98 -6.49 2.91 -12.28
N HIS A 99 -5.87 1.88 -12.86
CA HIS A 99 -6.56 0.77 -13.50
C HIS A 99 -7.51 0.06 -12.52
N HIS A 100 -7.09 -0.12 -11.26
CA HIS A 100 -7.89 -0.73 -10.20
C HIS A 100 -8.73 0.25 -9.37
N HIS A 101 -8.82 1.51 -9.79
CA HIS A 101 -9.53 2.58 -9.10
C HIS A 101 -9.09 2.77 -7.63
N LYS A 102 -7.80 2.65 -7.36
CA LYS A 102 -7.22 2.83 -6.04
C LYS A 102 -6.80 4.29 -5.81
N PRO A 103 -7.36 4.97 -4.80
CA PRO A 103 -6.84 6.25 -4.35
C PRO A 103 -5.36 6.15 -3.94
N PHE A 104 -4.64 7.22 -4.23
CA PHE A 104 -3.22 7.36 -3.96
C PHE A 104 -2.96 8.70 -3.26
N VAL A 105 -2.22 8.67 -2.15
CA VAL A 105 -1.89 9.83 -1.32
C VAL A 105 -0.41 9.84 -0.97
#